data_AF-A0A525C5S4-F1
#
_entry.id   AF-A0A525C5S4-F1
#
_cell.length_a   1.000
_cell.length_b   1.000
_cell.length_c   1.000
_cell.angle_alpha   90.00
_cell.angle_beta   90.00
_cell.angle_gamma   90.00
#
_symmetry.space_group_name_H-M   'P 1'
#
loop_
_entity.id
_entity.type
_entity.pdbx_description
1 polymer ?
#
loop_
_entity_poly.entity_id
_entity_poly.type
_entity_poly.pdbx_seq_one_letter_code
_entity_poly.pdbx_strand_id
1 'polypeptide(L)'
;MQAMREAASARNFLLRVGDVPAVLDQLDRWNSTEGHLFFERLDMQKVGMSGHSFGAVTTQAVSGQSSAQGKLSFLDSRILAAVIMSPSKTGRATSQQSFGNVPVPWMLMTGTNDISPVGDADMDSRLAVFPALPAGGKYELVLFEAEHSAFTDRDLSGKANGRNPNHHRAILALSTAFWDAYLFENAAAQQWLDGDGPRSVLEPQDRWQTK
;
A
#
# COMPACT_ATOMS: atom_id res chain seq x y z
N MET A 1 -5.30 -12.49 -20.78
CA MET A 1 -4.99 -13.16 -19.49
C MET A 1 -3.58 -13.71 -19.39
N GLN A 2 -3.06 -14.44 -20.39
CA GLN A 2 -1.70 -15.02 -20.32
C GLN A 2 -0.58 -13.99 -20.09
N ALA A 3 -0.53 -12.92 -20.89
CA ALA A 3 0.46 -11.85 -20.72
C ALA A 3 0.40 -11.19 -19.32
N MET A 4 -0.79 -11.10 -18.72
CA MET A 4 -0.96 -10.54 -17.37
C MET A 4 -0.46 -11.50 -16.28
N ARG A 5 -0.60 -12.82 -16.49
CA ARG A 5 -0.02 -13.85 -15.61
C ARG A 5 1.50 -13.89 -15.71
N GLU A 6 2.06 -13.76 -16.90
CA GLU A 6 3.51 -13.65 -17.12
C GLU A 6 4.07 -12.37 -16.47
N ALA A 7 3.33 -11.27 -16.60
CA ALA A 7 3.66 -10.01 -15.91
C ALA A 7 3.63 -10.16 -14.39
N ALA A 8 2.64 -10.87 -13.83
CA ALA A 8 2.50 -11.14 -12.39
C ALA A 8 3.26 -12.41 -11.91
N SER A 9 4.45 -12.65 -12.45
CA SER A 9 5.26 -13.84 -12.15
C SER A 9 6.23 -13.64 -10.98
N ALA A 10 6.73 -14.75 -10.41
CA ALA A 10 7.76 -14.71 -9.37
C ALA A 10 9.06 -14.03 -9.83
N ARG A 11 9.44 -14.18 -11.10
CA ARG A 11 10.60 -13.49 -11.68
C ARG A 11 10.39 -11.98 -11.67
N ASN A 12 9.23 -11.51 -12.09
CA ASN A 12 8.92 -10.07 -12.06
C ASN A 12 8.76 -9.55 -10.64
N PHE A 13 8.28 -10.36 -9.70
CA PHE A 13 8.27 -9.98 -8.29
C PHE A 13 9.70 -9.67 -7.81
N LEU A 14 10.66 -10.55 -8.08
CA LEU A 14 12.06 -10.36 -7.72
C LEU A 14 12.68 -9.13 -8.40
N LEU A 15 12.35 -8.86 -9.66
CA LEU A 15 12.78 -7.64 -10.33
C LEU A 15 12.19 -6.39 -9.66
N ARG A 16 10.88 -6.38 -9.40
CA ARG A 16 10.21 -5.22 -8.79
C ARG A 16 10.72 -4.89 -7.40
N VAL A 17 10.99 -5.89 -6.55
CA VAL A 17 11.59 -5.63 -5.23
C VAL A 17 13.04 -5.16 -5.33
N GLY A 18 13.77 -5.53 -6.40
CA GLY A 18 15.11 -5.02 -6.69
C GLY A 18 15.12 -3.62 -7.31
N ASP A 19 14.08 -3.25 -8.07
CA ASP A 19 13.95 -1.92 -8.67
C ASP A 19 13.77 -0.83 -7.61
N VAL A 20 13.11 -1.13 -6.48
CA VAL A 20 12.87 -0.17 -5.39
C VAL A 20 14.19 0.41 -4.84
N PRO A 21 15.13 -0.37 -4.31
CA PRO A 21 16.41 0.17 -3.83
C PRO A 21 17.21 0.80 -4.96
N ALA A 22 17.18 0.26 -6.18
CA ALA A 22 17.90 0.82 -7.32
C ALA A 22 17.40 2.24 -7.69
N VAL A 23 16.08 2.48 -7.63
CA VAL A 23 15.49 3.81 -7.83
C VAL A 23 15.85 4.74 -6.69
N LEU A 24 15.76 4.30 -5.44
CA LEU A 24 16.14 5.13 -4.29
C LEU A 24 17.62 5.53 -4.34
N ASP A 25 18.52 4.61 -4.71
CA ASP A 25 19.95 4.89 -4.91
C ASP A 25 20.19 5.88 -6.05
N GLN A 26 19.37 5.82 -7.11
CA GLN A 26 19.48 6.75 -8.22
C GLN A 26 18.96 8.15 -7.86
N LEU A 27 17.86 8.23 -7.11
CA LEU A 27 17.32 9.50 -6.59
C LEU A 27 18.31 10.18 -5.65
N ASP A 28 18.94 9.42 -4.75
CA ASP A 28 19.97 9.94 -3.82
C ASP A 28 21.19 10.51 -4.57
N ARG A 29 21.69 9.78 -5.56
CA ARG A 29 22.77 10.25 -6.44
C ARG A 29 22.39 11.54 -7.16
N TRP A 30 21.19 11.59 -7.74
CA TRP A 30 20.67 12.77 -8.43
C TRP A 30 20.44 13.96 -7.50
N ASN A 31 20.07 13.70 -6.25
CA ASN A 31 19.91 14.71 -5.22
C ASN A 31 21.26 15.32 -4.78
N SER A 32 22.35 14.56 -4.92
CA SER A 32 23.70 14.97 -4.50
C SER A 32 24.60 15.44 -5.66
N THR A 33 24.12 15.40 -6.91
CA THR A 33 24.91 15.78 -8.10
C THR A 33 24.66 17.23 -8.48
N GLU A 34 25.66 18.10 -8.29
CA GLU A 34 25.58 19.50 -8.69
C GLU A 34 25.22 19.64 -10.18
N GLY A 35 24.29 20.55 -10.49
CA GLY A 35 23.78 20.75 -11.86
C GLY A 35 22.70 19.77 -12.31
N HIS A 36 22.41 18.71 -11.55
CA HIS A 36 21.26 17.84 -11.84
C HIS A 36 19.93 18.51 -11.42
N LEU A 37 18.82 18.20 -12.11
CA LEU A 37 17.50 18.80 -11.85
C LEU A 37 17.00 18.60 -10.40
N PHE A 38 17.40 17.50 -9.77
CA PHE A 38 17.02 17.13 -8.41
C PHE A 38 18.03 17.54 -7.34
N PHE A 39 19.12 18.22 -7.70
CA PHE A 39 20.14 18.62 -6.72
C PHE A 39 19.52 19.38 -5.54
N GLU A 40 19.68 18.83 -4.33
CA GLU A 40 19.13 19.33 -3.06
C GLU A 40 17.59 19.56 -3.05
N ARG A 41 16.83 18.80 -3.85
CA ARG A 41 15.36 18.93 -3.95
C ARG A 41 14.57 17.80 -3.31
N LEU A 42 15.23 16.72 -2.88
CA LEU A 42 14.60 15.55 -2.29
C LEU A 42 15.05 15.42 -0.83
N ASP A 43 14.09 15.24 0.08
CA ASP A 43 14.37 14.82 1.45
C ASP A 43 14.42 13.29 1.49
N MET A 44 15.60 12.72 1.27
CA MET A 44 15.81 11.27 1.25
C MET A 44 15.65 10.61 2.62
N GLN A 45 15.46 11.39 3.70
CA GLN A 45 15.10 10.87 5.01
C GLN A 45 13.59 10.64 5.17
N LYS A 46 12.76 11.06 4.21
CA LYS A 46 11.29 10.99 4.27
C LYS A 46 10.71 10.19 3.11
N VAL A 47 11.02 8.90 3.06
CA VAL A 47 10.59 8.02 1.97
C VAL A 47 9.37 7.19 2.38
N GLY A 48 8.27 7.35 1.64
CA GLY A 48 7.10 6.46 1.68
C GLY A 48 7.04 5.54 0.47
N MET A 49 6.40 4.38 0.61
CA MET A 49 6.16 3.45 -0.51
C MET A 49 4.67 3.23 -0.71
N SER A 50 4.22 3.23 -1.95
CA SER A 50 2.85 2.82 -2.25
C SER A 50 2.78 1.92 -3.47
N GLY A 51 1.70 1.13 -3.54
CA GLY A 51 1.47 0.29 -4.68
C GLY A 51 0.07 -0.32 -4.70
N HIS A 52 -0.40 -0.58 -5.91
CA HIS A 52 -1.69 -1.22 -6.17
C HIS A 52 -1.49 -2.63 -6.71
N SER A 53 -2.30 -3.58 -6.24
CA SER A 53 -2.36 -4.95 -6.78
C SER A 53 -1.00 -5.64 -6.68
N PHE A 54 -0.38 -6.00 -7.80
CA PHE A 54 0.98 -6.56 -7.77
C PHE A 54 2.02 -5.58 -7.21
N GLY A 55 1.78 -4.27 -7.34
CA GLY A 55 2.55 -3.23 -6.64
C GLY A 55 2.30 -3.18 -5.14
N ALA A 56 1.12 -3.58 -4.65
CA ALA A 56 0.89 -3.77 -3.22
C ALA A 56 1.74 -4.93 -2.69
N VAL A 57 1.86 -6.04 -3.43
CA VAL A 57 2.76 -7.15 -3.06
C VAL A 57 4.22 -6.70 -3.01
N THR A 58 4.67 -5.90 -4.00
CA THR A 58 6.01 -5.29 -3.95
C THR A 58 6.16 -4.40 -2.71
N THR A 59 5.20 -3.50 -2.45
CA THR A 59 5.21 -2.58 -1.31
C THR A 59 5.27 -3.34 0.01
N GLN A 60 4.41 -4.36 0.19
CA GLN A 60 4.43 -5.23 1.35
C GLN A 60 5.82 -5.84 1.57
N ALA A 61 6.42 -6.41 0.53
CA ALA A 61 7.73 -7.07 0.62
C ALA A 61 8.85 -6.10 1.05
N VAL A 62 8.90 -4.91 0.46
CA VAL A 62 9.97 -3.94 0.74
C VAL A 62 9.75 -3.12 2.02
N SER A 63 8.56 -3.18 2.61
CA SER A 63 8.21 -2.41 3.82
C SER A 63 7.90 -3.28 5.04
N GLY A 64 8.10 -4.60 4.99
CA GLY A 64 8.09 -5.43 6.21
C GLY A 64 7.41 -6.80 6.14
N GLN A 65 6.80 -7.19 5.01
CA GLN A 65 6.29 -8.55 4.87
C GLN A 65 7.45 -9.55 4.91
N SER A 66 7.38 -10.48 5.85
CA SER A 66 8.33 -11.58 5.95
C SER A 66 8.07 -12.62 4.85
N SER A 67 9.14 -13.06 4.19
CA SER A 67 9.09 -14.14 3.18
C SER A 67 9.83 -15.38 3.65
N ALA A 68 9.46 -16.55 3.11
CA ALA A 68 10.11 -17.84 3.42
C ALA A 68 10.27 -18.12 4.93
N GLN A 69 9.21 -17.88 5.73
CA GLN A 69 9.22 -18.02 7.19
C GLN A 69 10.28 -17.12 7.89
N GLY A 70 10.49 -15.90 7.36
CA GLY A 70 11.43 -14.93 7.90
C GLY A 70 12.88 -15.11 7.43
N LYS A 71 13.17 -16.09 6.57
CA LYS A 71 14.53 -16.32 6.03
C LYS A 71 14.91 -15.37 4.91
N LEU A 72 13.93 -14.74 4.27
CA LEU A 72 14.14 -13.79 3.18
C LEU A 72 13.43 -12.49 3.54
N SER A 73 14.21 -11.40 3.54
CA SER A 73 13.71 -10.04 3.74
C SER A 73 14.09 -9.21 2.53
N PHE A 74 13.11 -8.47 2.01
CA PHE A 74 13.31 -7.43 1.00
C PHE A 74 13.19 -6.03 1.60
N LEU A 75 13.12 -5.93 2.93
CA LEU A 75 12.96 -4.68 3.65
C LEU A 75 14.05 -3.69 3.25
N ASP A 76 13.62 -2.51 2.79
CA ASP A 76 14.50 -1.36 2.61
C ASP A 76 14.30 -0.41 3.79
N SER A 77 15.34 -0.21 4.60
CA SER A 77 15.25 0.58 5.84
C SER A 77 14.99 2.07 5.60
N ARG A 78 15.08 2.56 4.35
CA ARG A 78 14.73 3.94 4.01
C ARG A 78 13.22 4.17 3.98
N ILE A 79 12.42 3.13 3.74
CA ILE A 79 10.96 3.24 3.67
C ILE A 79 10.40 3.36 5.09
N LEU A 80 9.86 4.53 5.41
CA LEU A 80 9.36 4.86 6.75
C LEU A 80 7.88 4.57 6.96
N ALA A 81 7.09 4.50 5.89
CA ALA A 81 5.66 4.21 5.94
C ALA A 81 5.16 3.69 4.58
N ALA A 82 4.03 2.96 4.58
CA ALA A 82 3.50 2.37 3.35
C ALA A 82 1.98 2.48 3.18
N VAL A 83 1.52 2.80 1.96
CA VAL A 83 0.11 2.72 1.53
C VAL A 83 -0.06 1.58 0.54
N ILE A 84 -0.87 0.59 0.90
CA ILE A 84 -0.97 -0.69 0.20
C ILE A 84 -2.40 -0.84 -0.29
N MET A 85 -2.60 -0.67 -1.60
CA MET A 85 -3.91 -0.75 -2.25
C MET A 85 -4.11 -2.14 -2.83
N SER A 86 -5.19 -2.81 -2.45
CA SER A 86 -5.47 -4.20 -2.79
C SER A 86 -4.40 -5.17 -2.21
N PRO A 87 -4.17 -5.19 -0.88
CA PRO A 87 -3.17 -6.07 -0.26
C PRO A 87 -3.52 -7.54 -0.47
N SER A 88 -2.52 -8.41 -0.40
CA SER A 88 -2.75 -9.85 -0.51
C SER A 88 -1.72 -10.67 0.25
N LYS A 89 -2.16 -11.79 0.81
CA LYS A 89 -1.23 -12.81 1.31
C LYS A 89 -0.64 -13.57 0.13
N THR A 90 0.68 -13.65 0.06
CA THR A 90 1.38 -14.47 -0.93
C THR A 90 1.97 -15.74 -0.29
N GLY A 91 1.90 -16.86 -1.02
CA GLY A 91 2.48 -18.13 -0.59
C GLY A 91 1.71 -18.86 0.51
N ARG A 92 2.37 -19.84 1.14
CA ARG A 92 1.75 -20.80 2.08
C ARG A 92 1.80 -20.38 3.55
N ALA A 93 2.55 -19.34 3.89
CA ALA A 93 2.65 -18.84 5.26
C ALA A 93 1.27 -18.36 5.76
N THR A 94 1.07 -18.35 7.08
CA THR A 94 -0.11 -17.69 7.67
C THR A 94 0.03 -16.18 7.57
N SER A 95 -1.09 -15.44 7.67
CA SER A 95 -1.02 -13.96 7.72
C SER A 95 -0.17 -13.49 8.89
N GLN A 96 -0.29 -14.13 10.07
CA GLN A 96 0.52 -13.81 11.25
C GLN A 96 2.03 -13.99 10.99
N GLN A 97 2.42 -15.08 10.34
CA GLN A 97 3.83 -15.32 9.98
C GLN A 97 4.36 -14.32 8.97
N SER A 98 3.48 -13.77 8.12
CA SER A 98 3.87 -12.86 7.03
C SER A 98 3.91 -11.40 7.50
N PHE A 99 2.98 -10.99 8.37
CA PHE A 99 2.71 -9.59 8.68
C PHE A 99 2.89 -9.22 10.17
N GLY A 100 3.06 -10.20 11.06
CA GLY A 100 3.11 -9.98 12.50
C GLY A 100 4.28 -9.14 13.02
N ASN A 101 5.33 -8.99 12.20
CA ASN A 101 6.55 -8.25 12.56
C ASN A 101 6.80 -7.03 11.66
N VAL A 102 5.75 -6.51 11.00
CA VAL A 102 5.88 -5.32 10.15
C VAL A 102 6.33 -4.12 11.01
N PRO A 103 7.51 -3.51 10.73
CA PRO A 103 8.13 -2.56 11.63
C PRO A 103 7.64 -1.12 11.46
N VAL A 104 7.04 -0.80 10.30
CA VAL A 104 6.64 0.57 9.94
C VAL A 104 5.12 0.73 9.88
N PRO A 105 4.60 1.96 9.98
CA PRO A 105 3.19 2.27 9.76
C PRO A 105 2.72 1.82 8.38
N TRP A 106 1.56 1.15 8.32
CA TRP A 106 0.93 0.66 7.09
C TRP A 106 -0.52 1.13 7.02
N MET A 107 -0.92 1.63 5.85
CA MET A 107 -2.31 1.90 5.49
C MET A 107 -2.75 0.93 4.40
N LEU A 108 -3.64 0.02 4.76
CA LEU A 108 -4.25 -0.91 3.82
C LEU A 108 -5.52 -0.29 3.23
N MET A 109 -5.72 -0.48 1.92
CA MET A 109 -6.96 -0.06 1.26
C MET A 109 -7.48 -1.19 0.38
N THR A 110 -8.76 -1.52 0.46
CA THR A 110 -9.42 -2.52 -0.39
C THR A 110 -10.88 -2.15 -0.61
N GLY A 111 -11.56 -2.88 -1.50
CA GLY A 111 -12.99 -2.72 -1.75
C GLY A 111 -13.77 -4.01 -1.48
N THR A 112 -15.07 -3.92 -1.19
CA THR A 112 -15.89 -5.13 -0.95
C THR A 112 -16.12 -5.99 -2.19
N ASN A 113 -15.93 -5.41 -3.39
CA ASN A 113 -15.98 -6.12 -4.67
C ASN A 113 -14.57 -6.29 -5.28
N ASP A 114 -13.53 -6.16 -4.47
CA ASP A 114 -12.14 -6.25 -4.91
C ASP A 114 -11.73 -7.73 -5.11
N ILE A 115 -12.03 -8.27 -6.28
CA ILE A 115 -11.61 -9.62 -6.70
C ILE A 115 -10.44 -9.48 -7.65
N SER A 116 -9.33 -10.17 -7.37
CA SER A 116 -8.14 -10.05 -8.23
C SER A 116 -8.41 -10.60 -9.64
N PRO A 117 -8.03 -9.88 -10.70
CA PRO A 117 -8.10 -10.42 -12.06
C PRO A 117 -7.03 -11.49 -12.31
N VAL A 118 -5.97 -11.54 -11.49
CA VAL A 118 -4.85 -12.49 -11.64
C VAL A 118 -4.46 -13.08 -10.29
N GLY A 119 -4.30 -14.40 -10.26
CA GLY A 119 -4.08 -15.16 -9.02
C GLY A 119 -5.38 -15.44 -8.30
N ASP A 120 -5.27 -15.88 -7.04
CA ASP A 120 -6.40 -16.39 -6.25
C ASP A 120 -6.77 -15.46 -5.08
N ALA A 121 -6.37 -14.18 -5.14
CA ALA A 121 -6.68 -13.23 -4.09
C ALA A 121 -8.15 -12.80 -4.13
N ASP A 122 -8.88 -13.21 -3.10
CA ASP A 122 -10.27 -12.89 -2.82
C ASP A 122 -10.39 -11.89 -1.65
N MET A 123 -11.63 -11.57 -1.25
CA MET A 123 -11.89 -10.64 -0.17
C MET A 123 -11.31 -11.12 1.17
N ASP A 124 -11.46 -12.40 1.49
CA ASP A 124 -10.95 -12.97 2.74
C ASP A 124 -9.43 -12.82 2.83
N SER A 125 -8.71 -13.05 1.73
CA SER A 125 -7.26 -12.89 1.67
C SER A 125 -6.80 -11.44 1.88
N ARG A 126 -7.60 -10.46 1.44
CA ARG A 126 -7.35 -9.02 1.61
C ARG A 126 -7.57 -8.60 3.06
N LEU A 127 -8.72 -8.98 3.61
CA LEU A 127 -9.11 -8.69 4.99
C LEU A 127 -8.30 -9.45 6.03
N ALA A 128 -7.63 -10.55 5.65
CA ALA A 128 -6.76 -11.29 6.56
C ALA A 128 -5.43 -10.58 6.88
N VAL A 129 -5.08 -9.50 6.16
CA VAL A 129 -3.82 -8.77 6.38
C VAL A 129 -3.91 -7.87 7.60
N PHE A 130 -4.97 -7.03 7.71
CA PHE A 130 -5.09 -6.08 8.80
C PHE A 130 -5.01 -6.76 10.18
N PRO A 131 -5.80 -7.81 10.51
CA PRO A 131 -5.75 -8.43 11.83
C PRO A 131 -4.38 -8.99 12.22
N ALA A 132 -3.56 -9.39 11.23
CA ALA A 132 -2.25 -9.99 11.45
C ALA A 132 -1.11 -8.99 11.71
N LEU A 133 -1.28 -7.70 11.38
CA LEU A 133 -0.27 -6.68 11.65
C LEU A 133 -0.05 -6.47 13.17
N PRO A 134 1.09 -5.91 13.62
CA PRO A 134 1.23 -5.50 15.03
C PRO A 134 0.35 -4.28 15.36
N ALA A 135 0.21 -3.95 16.64
CA ALA A 135 -0.41 -2.69 17.07
C ALA A 135 0.49 -1.49 16.75
N GLY A 136 -0.09 -0.30 16.67
CA GLY A 136 0.56 0.97 16.40
C GLY A 136 0.65 1.31 14.93
N GLY A 137 -0.03 2.39 14.53
CA GLY A 137 0.08 3.02 13.21
C GLY A 137 -0.30 2.10 12.07
N LYS A 138 -1.26 1.20 12.28
CA LYS A 138 -1.81 0.35 11.21
C LYS A 138 -3.25 0.74 10.95
N TYR A 139 -3.60 0.94 9.69
CA TYR A 139 -4.91 1.38 9.26
C TYR A 139 -5.47 0.45 8.19
N GLU A 140 -6.79 0.30 8.15
CA GLU A 140 -7.51 -0.35 7.04
C GLU A 140 -8.71 0.49 6.62
N LEU A 141 -8.75 0.79 5.33
CA LEU A 141 -9.91 1.29 4.62
C LEU A 141 -10.53 0.16 3.78
N VAL A 142 -11.81 -0.12 3.98
CA VAL A 142 -12.61 -0.96 3.09
C VAL A 142 -13.71 -0.12 2.47
N LEU A 143 -13.60 0.14 1.17
CA LEU A 143 -14.59 0.90 0.41
C LEU A 143 -15.77 0.01 0.00
N PHE A 144 -16.99 0.43 0.28
CA PHE A 144 -18.18 -0.31 -0.12
C PHE A 144 -18.35 -0.29 -1.63
N GLU A 145 -18.67 -1.46 -2.20
CA GLU A 145 -18.84 -1.74 -3.62
C GLU A 145 -17.63 -1.45 -4.54
N ALA A 146 -16.52 -0.97 -3.98
CA ALA A 146 -15.28 -0.73 -4.71
C ALA A 146 -14.74 -2.04 -5.30
N GLU A 147 -14.42 -1.99 -6.59
CA GLU A 147 -13.79 -3.07 -7.34
C GLU A 147 -12.26 -2.94 -7.30
N HIS A 148 -11.57 -3.95 -7.84
CA HIS A 148 -10.11 -3.92 -7.96
C HIS A 148 -9.58 -2.70 -8.72
N SER A 149 -10.37 -2.19 -9.68
CA SER A 149 -10.05 -1.02 -10.52
C SER A 149 -10.26 0.32 -9.81
N ALA A 150 -10.90 0.35 -8.63
CA ALA A 150 -11.23 1.58 -7.90
C ALA A 150 -9.99 2.37 -7.43
N PHE A 151 -8.82 1.75 -7.45
CA PHE A 151 -7.52 2.35 -7.10
C PHE A 151 -6.72 2.80 -8.34
N THR A 152 -7.36 2.87 -9.51
CA THR A 152 -6.74 3.28 -10.76
C THR A 152 -7.55 4.40 -11.41
N ASP A 153 -6.89 5.22 -12.22
CA ASP A 153 -7.57 6.26 -13.01
C ASP A 153 -8.33 5.70 -14.22
N ARG A 154 -8.17 4.42 -14.53
CA ARG A 154 -8.87 3.76 -15.64
C ARG A 154 -10.19 3.23 -15.13
N ASP A 155 -11.29 3.75 -15.66
CA ASP A 155 -12.57 3.07 -15.50
C ASP A 155 -12.58 1.79 -16.32
N LEU A 156 -12.36 0.67 -15.63
CA LEU A 156 -12.42 -0.67 -16.20
C LEU A 156 -13.72 -1.38 -15.81
N SER A 157 -14.60 -0.71 -15.05
CA SER A 157 -15.74 -1.36 -14.39
C SER A 157 -16.81 -1.83 -15.37
N GLY A 158 -16.86 -1.27 -16.59
CA GLY A 158 -17.88 -1.61 -17.60
C GLY A 158 -19.32 -1.43 -17.09
N LYS A 159 -19.51 -0.85 -15.90
CA LYS A 159 -20.78 -0.70 -15.20
C LYS A 159 -21.52 0.50 -15.77
N ALA A 160 -22.82 0.33 -15.98
CA ALA A 160 -23.71 1.38 -16.49
C ALA A 160 -23.75 2.63 -15.59
N ASN A 161 -23.43 2.49 -14.29
CA ASN A 161 -23.52 3.56 -13.29
C ASN A 161 -22.18 4.27 -13.00
N GLY A 162 -21.09 3.87 -13.68
CA GLY A 162 -19.75 4.45 -13.47
C GLY A 162 -19.15 4.20 -12.09
N ARG A 163 -17.93 4.69 -11.87
CA ARG A 163 -17.22 4.62 -10.59
C ARG A 163 -17.88 5.53 -9.54
N ASN A 164 -17.99 5.07 -8.29
CA ASN A 164 -18.38 5.95 -7.18
C ASN A 164 -17.38 7.12 -7.07
N PRO A 165 -17.83 8.38 -7.18
CA PRO A 165 -16.94 9.54 -7.15
C PRO A 165 -16.27 9.76 -5.78
N ASN A 166 -16.84 9.27 -4.68
CA ASN A 166 -16.28 9.46 -3.34
C ASN A 166 -15.07 8.55 -3.07
N HIS A 167 -14.93 7.40 -3.74
CA HIS A 167 -13.81 6.47 -3.51
C HIS A 167 -12.44 7.16 -3.64
N HIS A 168 -12.21 7.89 -4.72
CA HIS A 168 -10.95 8.63 -4.90
C HIS A 168 -10.80 9.79 -3.91
N ARG A 169 -11.90 10.46 -3.53
CA ARG A 169 -11.86 11.53 -2.52
C ARG A 169 -11.39 10.99 -1.17
N ALA A 170 -11.94 9.84 -0.75
CA ALA A 170 -11.55 9.16 0.48
C ALA A 170 -10.08 8.68 0.43
N ILE A 171 -9.68 8.01 -0.66
CA ILE A 171 -8.30 7.53 -0.86
C ILE A 171 -7.31 8.69 -0.75
N LEU A 172 -7.57 9.81 -1.42
CA LEU A 172 -6.70 10.99 -1.38
C LEU A 172 -6.61 11.57 0.03
N ALA A 173 -7.74 11.82 0.68
CA ALA A 173 -7.74 12.40 2.03
C ALA A 173 -6.98 11.53 3.04
N LEU A 174 -7.24 10.22 3.04
CA LEU A 174 -6.64 9.29 4.00
C LEU A 174 -5.14 9.06 3.73
N SER A 175 -4.75 8.87 2.47
CA SER A 175 -3.34 8.69 2.12
C SER A 175 -2.52 9.96 2.36
N THR A 176 -3.05 11.15 2.06
CA THR A 176 -2.37 12.42 2.37
C THR A 176 -2.18 12.60 3.87
N ALA A 177 -3.23 12.42 4.68
CA ALA A 177 -3.12 12.51 6.13
C ALA A 177 -2.11 11.49 6.69
N PHE A 178 -2.03 10.30 6.11
CA PHE A 178 -1.06 9.27 6.48
C PHE A 178 0.38 9.68 6.19
N TRP A 179 0.64 10.24 5.01
CA TRP A 179 1.97 10.76 4.68
C TRP A 179 2.35 11.92 5.58
N ASP A 180 1.43 12.85 5.85
CA ASP A 180 1.67 13.95 6.78
C ASP A 180 2.02 13.44 8.18
N ALA A 181 1.28 12.43 8.69
CA ALA A 181 1.51 11.86 10.01
C ALA A 181 2.90 11.21 10.13
N TYR A 182 3.31 10.41 9.14
CA TYR A 182 4.47 9.51 9.32
C TYR A 182 5.74 9.93 8.58
N LEU A 183 5.64 10.75 7.52
CA LEU A 183 6.81 11.32 6.84
C LEU A 183 7.11 12.73 7.33
N PHE A 184 6.10 13.48 7.78
CA PHE A 184 6.26 14.85 8.26
C PHE A 184 6.03 15.01 9.77
N GLU A 185 5.82 13.89 10.49
CA GLU A 185 5.60 13.87 11.95
C GLU A 185 4.45 14.80 12.39
N ASN A 186 3.42 14.93 11.55
CA ASN A 186 2.29 15.80 11.82
C ASN A 186 1.32 15.16 12.84
N ALA A 187 1.46 15.56 14.10
CA ALA A 187 0.62 15.07 15.19
C ALA A 187 -0.88 15.31 14.97
N ALA A 188 -1.28 16.40 14.31
CA ALA A 188 -2.69 16.68 14.04
C ALA A 188 -3.26 15.71 12.99
N ALA A 189 -2.47 15.36 11.97
CA ALA A 189 -2.85 14.37 10.97
C ALA A 189 -2.96 12.97 11.59
N GLN A 190 -2.04 12.61 12.48
CA GLN A 190 -2.11 11.36 13.23
C GLN A 190 -3.36 11.30 14.13
N GLN A 191 -3.62 12.36 14.90
CA GLN A 191 -4.83 12.46 15.73
C GLN A 191 -6.12 12.38 14.89
N TRP A 192 -6.12 12.97 13.70
CA TRP A 192 -7.24 12.88 12.79
C TRP A 192 -7.47 11.42 12.36
N LEU A 193 -6.43 10.70 11.92
CA LEU A 193 -6.50 9.28 11.52
C LEU A 193 -6.93 8.34 12.65
N ASP A 194 -6.42 8.58 13.86
CA ASP A 194 -6.69 7.74 15.04
C ASP A 194 -8.06 8.03 15.67
N GLY A 195 -8.63 9.20 15.40
CA GLY A 195 -9.94 9.62 15.86
C GLY A 195 -11.07 9.42 14.84
N ASP A 196 -12.10 10.26 14.95
CA ASP A 196 -13.28 10.22 14.06
C ASP A 196 -13.06 10.97 12.73
N GLY A 197 -11.86 11.54 12.51
CA GLY A 197 -11.53 12.32 11.32
C GLY A 197 -11.91 11.62 10.01
N PRO A 198 -11.43 10.38 9.75
CA PRO A 198 -11.79 9.59 8.58
C PRO A 198 -13.29 9.53 8.27
N ARG A 199 -14.16 9.53 9.28
CA ARG A 199 -15.63 9.49 9.06
C ARG A 199 -16.14 10.70 8.29
N SER A 200 -15.43 11.83 8.27
CA SER A 200 -15.84 13.02 7.53
C SER A 200 -15.69 12.90 6.01
N VAL A 201 -14.91 11.92 5.53
CA VAL A 201 -14.66 11.69 4.10
C VAL A 201 -15.23 10.36 3.60
N LEU A 202 -15.63 9.48 4.50
CA LEU A 202 -16.16 8.15 4.22
C LEU A 202 -17.68 8.13 4.09
N GLU A 203 -18.19 7.21 3.27
CA GLU A 203 -19.62 6.91 3.20
C GLU A 203 -20.02 6.00 4.37
N PRO A 204 -21.31 5.99 4.79
CA PRO A 204 -21.75 5.19 5.94
C PRO A 204 -21.46 3.69 5.86
N GLN A 205 -21.31 3.15 4.64
CA GLN A 205 -21.04 1.73 4.40
C GLN A 205 -19.55 1.40 4.28
N ASP A 206 -18.69 2.41 4.15
CA ASP A 206 -17.24 2.22 4.18
C ASP A 206 -16.80 1.83 5.59
N ARG A 207 -15.75 1.02 5.69
CA ARG A 207 -15.16 0.61 6.97
C ARG A 207 -13.80 1.25 7.16
N TRP A 208 -13.59 1.81 8.34
CA TRP A 208 -12.31 2.29 8.82
C TRP A 208 -11.91 1.54 10.09
N GLN A 209 -10.66 1.07 10.14
CA GLN A 209 -10.08 0.43 11.32
C GLN A 209 -8.67 0.96 11.56
N THR A 210 -8.28 1.04 12.83
CA THR A 210 -6.94 1.42 13.28
C THR A 210 -6.49 0.52 14.43
N LYS A 211 -5.18 0.42 14.66
CA LYS A 211 -4.58 -0.24 15.82
C LYS A 211 -3.19 0.28 16.14
#